data_AF-A0A960N402-F1
#
_entry.id   AF-A0A960N402-F1
#
_cell.length_a   1.000
_cell.length_b   1.000
_cell.length_c   1.000
_cell.angle_alpha   90.00
_cell.angle_beta   90.00
_cell.angle_gamma   90.00
#
_symmetry.space_group_name_H-M   'P 1'
#
loop_
_entity.id
_entity.type
_entity.pdbx_description
1 polymer ?
#
loop_
_entity_poly.entity_id
_entity_poly.type
_entity_poly.pdbx_seq_one_letter_code
_entity_poly.pdbx_strand_id
1 'polypeptide(L)'
;MKPTFVFALGILVAFPALADDLATVEKSGTLQFSDTFERDEPTPDQEAIGEGWTSNSAWRAKGKKQVDLKDGAMHVTRVPEADHGVAIFHDVAFQDGAVQLRFQLGEGDDLGVDFVDRELKTVHAGHLCMGRVTLKGLTITDSKTGGMNNEIREKKVAGDLSPELAALLKTKTKTFPHPLSAGEWHTLLLVI
;
A
#
# COMPACT_ATOMS: atom_id res chain seq x y z
N MET A 1 39.62 -31.26 6.62
CA MET A 1 38.16 -31.14 6.84
C MET A 1 37.53 -30.64 5.56
N LYS A 2 36.56 -31.38 4.99
CA LYS A 2 35.80 -30.94 3.82
C LYS A 2 34.57 -30.14 4.31
N PRO A 3 34.20 -29.02 3.69
CA PRO A 3 33.02 -28.28 4.10
C PRO A 3 31.77 -29.02 3.62
N THR A 4 30.89 -29.34 4.57
CA THR A 4 29.57 -29.89 4.30
C THR A 4 28.67 -28.73 3.88
N PHE A 5 28.32 -28.64 2.60
CA PHE A 5 27.28 -27.74 2.13
C PHE A 5 25.91 -28.36 2.44
N VAL A 6 25.17 -27.74 3.36
CA VAL A 6 23.76 -28.04 3.60
C VAL A 6 22.95 -27.28 2.56
N PHE A 7 22.43 -28.00 1.56
CA PHE A 7 21.36 -27.47 0.70
C PHE A 7 20.07 -27.47 1.52
N ALA A 8 19.67 -26.30 2.01
CA ALA A 8 18.32 -26.09 2.50
C ALA A 8 17.38 -26.06 1.29
N LEU A 9 16.65 -27.16 1.07
CA LEU A 9 15.55 -27.22 0.12
C LEU A 9 14.40 -26.38 0.69
N GLY A 10 14.34 -25.10 0.30
CA GLY A 10 13.22 -24.23 0.63
C GLY A 10 11.96 -24.79 -0.04
N ILE A 11 11.01 -25.26 0.77
CA ILE A 11 9.68 -25.63 0.29
C ILE A 11 8.99 -24.32 -0.10
N LEU A 12 8.91 -24.05 -1.40
CA LEU A 12 8.06 -23.01 -1.94
C LEU A 12 6.61 -23.50 -1.80
N VAL A 13 5.94 -23.12 -0.71
CA VAL A 13 4.50 -23.31 -0.58
C VAL A 13 3.84 -22.29 -1.50
N ALA A 14 3.61 -22.66 -2.75
CA ALA A 14 2.78 -21.89 -3.65
C ALA A 14 1.33 -21.97 -3.14
N PHE A 15 0.73 -20.84 -2.81
CA PHE A 15 -0.71 -20.74 -2.54
C PHE A 15 -1.43 -20.79 -3.91
N PRO A 16 -2.09 -21.91 -4.26
CA PRO A 16 -2.59 -22.12 -5.63
C PRO A 16 -3.59 -21.06 -6.09
N ALA A 17 -4.41 -20.53 -5.17
CA ALA A 17 -5.38 -19.49 -5.49
C ALA A 17 -4.74 -18.19 -6.00
N LEU A 18 -3.60 -17.76 -5.43
CA LEU A 18 -2.93 -16.54 -5.85
C LEU A 18 -2.33 -16.67 -7.26
N ALA A 19 -1.81 -17.86 -7.60
CA ALA A 19 -1.24 -18.12 -8.91
C ALA A 19 -2.32 -18.12 -10.00
N ASP A 20 -3.50 -18.68 -9.72
CA ASP A 20 -4.63 -18.69 -10.64
C ASP A 20 -5.21 -17.28 -10.85
N ASP A 21 -5.34 -16.49 -9.78
CA ASP A 21 -5.78 -15.10 -9.85
C ASP A 21 -4.78 -14.25 -10.65
N LEU A 22 -3.48 -14.42 -10.40
CA LEU A 22 -2.44 -13.70 -11.13
C LEU A 22 -2.43 -14.09 -12.62
N ALA A 23 -2.49 -15.39 -12.93
CA ALA A 23 -2.58 -15.86 -14.31
C ALA A 23 -3.83 -15.32 -15.02
N THR A 24 -4.94 -15.16 -14.29
CA THR A 24 -6.17 -14.56 -14.81
C THR A 24 -5.95 -13.08 -15.13
N VAL A 25 -5.40 -12.32 -14.18
CA VAL A 25 -5.05 -10.90 -14.36
C VAL A 25 -4.09 -10.70 -15.54
N GLU A 26 -3.02 -11.49 -15.63
CA GLU A 26 -2.03 -11.42 -16.71
C GLU A 26 -2.63 -11.75 -18.08
N LYS A 27 -3.61 -12.65 -18.13
CA LYS A 27 -4.31 -13.03 -19.36
C LYS A 27 -5.30 -11.96 -19.81
N SER A 28 -5.97 -11.27 -18.89
CA SER A 28 -7.04 -10.30 -19.20
C SER A 28 -6.60 -8.84 -19.21
N GLY A 29 -5.47 -8.53 -18.58
CA GLY A 29 -4.97 -7.17 -18.39
C GLY A 29 -3.84 -6.79 -19.35
N THR A 30 -3.56 -5.49 -19.42
CA THR A 30 -2.37 -4.93 -20.06
C THR A 30 -1.48 -4.33 -18.99
N LEU A 31 -0.23 -4.79 -18.89
CA LEU A 31 0.76 -4.25 -17.96
C LEU A 31 0.96 -2.75 -18.23
N GLN A 32 0.56 -1.90 -17.27
CA GLN A 32 0.72 -0.44 -17.38
C GLN A 32 2.09 0.02 -16.90
N PHE A 33 2.57 -0.52 -15.79
CA PHE A 33 3.90 -0.27 -15.27
C PHE A 33 4.34 -1.41 -14.36
N SER A 34 5.65 -1.53 -14.16
CA SER A 34 6.25 -2.38 -13.12
C SER A 34 7.54 -1.76 -12.65
N ASP A 35 7.87 -1.97 -11.38
CA ASP A 35 9.13 -1.51 -10.80
C ASP A 35 9.62 -2.54 -9.78
N THR A 36 10.87 -2.96 -9.93
CA THR A 36 11.53 -3.90 -9.01
C THR A 36 12.32 -3.20 -7.92
N PHE A 37 12.50 -1.87 -8.02
CA PHE A 37 13.34 -1.06 -7.14
C PHE A 37 14.81 -1.52 -7.08
N GLU A 38 15.29 -2.23 -8.11
CA GLU A 38 16.68 -2.67 -8.24
C GLU A 38 17.59 -1.51 -8.70
N ARG A 39 17.71 -0.50 -7.83
CA ARG A 39 18.56 0.68 -8.00
C ARG A 39 18.88 1.31 -6.65
N ASP A 40 20.00 2.02 -6.59
CA ASP A 40 20.41 2.79 -5.42
C ASP A 40 20.10 4.28 -5.59
N GLU A 41 19.84 4.97 -4.49
CA GLU A 41 19.74 6.43 -4.52
C GLU A 41 21.13 7.08 -4.69
N PRO A 42 21.28 8.06 -5.61
CA PRO A 42 22.57 8.68 -5.92
C PRO A 42 23.12 9.56 -4.79
N THR A 43 22.30 9.93 -3.81
CA THR A 43 22.69 10.82 -2.71
C THR A 43 22.06 10.34 -1.40
N PRO A 44 22.85 10.01 -0.36
CA PRO A 44 22.34 9.36 0.86
C PRO A 44 21.17 10.09 1.55
N ASP A 45 21.20 11.42 1.59
CA ASP A 45 20.25 12.26 2.33
C ASP A 45 19.13 12.86 1.46
N GLN A 46 19.05 12.49 0.18
CA GLN A 46 18.04 13.02 -0.74
C GLN A 46 17.25 11.89 -1.36
N GLU A 47 15.92 11.96 -1.22
CA GLU A 47 15.03 11.04 -1.92
C GLU A 47 15.14 11.24 -3.43
N ALA A 48 15.45 10.15 -4.12
CA ALA A 48 15.61 10.10 -5.55
C ALA A 48 15.04 8.78 -6.08
N ILE A 49 13.78 8.52 -5.69
CA ILE A 49 13.06 7.27 -5.97
C ILE A 49 13.02 6.95 -7.47
N GLY A 50 12.86 7.98 -8.31
CA GLY A 50 12.86 7.83 -9.77
C GLY A 50 11.66 7.08 -10.33
N GLU A 51 11.70 6.78 -11.64
CA GLU A 51 10.67 5.99 -12.34
C GLU A 51 9.22 6.44 -12.06
N GLY A 52 8.97 7.75 -12.05
CA GLY A 52 7.63 8.30 -11.83
C GLY A 52 7.14 8.34 -10.38
N TRP A 53 7.89 7.76 -9.44
CA TRP A 53 7.56 7.80 -8.02
C TRP A 53 7.91 9.14 -7.37
N THR A 54 7.04 9.60 -6.49
CA THR A 54 7.25 10.76 -5.60
C THR A 54 6.77 10.46 -4.19
N SER A 55 7.16 11.27 -3.21
CA SER A 55 6.73 11.13 -1.82
C SER A 55 6.16 12.43 -1.26
N ASN A 56 5.53 12.34 -0.08
CA ASN A 56 5.10 13.48 0.70
C ASN A 56 6.16 14.09 1.61
N SER A 57 7.40 13.58 1.61
CA SER A 57 8.45 13.96 2.56
C SER A 57 8.80 15.45 2.54
N ALA A 58 8.79 16.07 1.36
CA ALA A 58 9.10 17.49 1.20
C ALA A 58 8.19 18.41 2.04
N TRP A 59 6.90 18.07 2.19
CA TRP A 59 5.94 18.89 2.94
C TRP A 59 5.40 18.27 4.22
N ARG A 60 5.51 16.94 4.39
CA ARG A 60 5.07 16.22 5.61
C ARG A 60 6.19 15.91 6.59
N ALA A 61 7.44 15.95 6.14
CA ALA A 61 8.63 15.65 6.95
C ALA A 61 9.68 16.76 6.94
N LYS A 62 9.29 18.00 6.62
CA LYS A 62 10.19 19.17 6.54
C LYS A 62 11.38 18.94 5.59
N GLY A 63 11.18 18.19 4.51
CA GLY A 63 12.23 17.85 3.56
C GLY A 63 13.16 16.72 3.99
N LYS A 64 12.95 16.11 5.17
CA LYS A 64 13.72 14.94 5.59
C LYS A 64 13.31 13.71 4.82
N LYS A 65 14.29 12.94 4.38
CA LYS A 65 14.12 11.64 3.74
C LYS A 65 13.39 10.64 4.64
N GLN A 66 12.41 9.96 4.06
CA GLN A 66 11.60 8.88 4.65
C GLN A 66 11.52 7.66 3.73
N VAL A 67 11.84 7.80 2.45
CA VAL A 67 11.88 6.73 1.46
C VAL A 67 13.32 6.54 1.00
N ASP A 68 13.79 5.29 0.92
CA ASP A 68 15.14 4.93 0.52
C ASP A 68 15.07 3.73 -0.44
N LEU A 69 15.95 3.67 -1.44
CA LEU A 69 16.10 2.51 -2.31
C LEU A 69 17.43 1.85 -2.01
N LYS A 70 17.36 0.60 -1.53
CA LYS A 70 18.53 -0.23 -1.19
C LYS A 70 18.14 -1.69 -1.16
N ASP A 71 19.12 -2.57 -1.32
CA ASP A 71 18.94 -4.02 -1.22
C ASP A 71 17.81 -4.58 -2.12
N GLY A 72 17.59 -3.94 -3.28
CA GLY A 72 16.54 -4.31 -4.24
C GLY A 72 15.11 -4.01 -3.78
N ALA A 73 14.94 -3.07 -2.84
CA ALA A 73 13.64 -2.74 -2.28
C ALA A 73 13.48 -1.24 -1.97
N MET A 74 12.23 -0.79 -1.93
CA MET A 74 11.85 0.48 -1.34
C MET A 74 11.68 0.32 0.17
N HIS A 75 12.51 1.02 0.93
CA HIS A 75 12.46 1.11 2.38
C HIS A 75 11.75 2.38 2.80
N VAL A 76 10.73 2.24 3.66
CA VAL A 76 9.91 3.36 4.13
C VAL A 76 10.07 3.49 5.63
N THR A 77 10.45 4.67 6.11
CA THR A 77 10.63 4.95 7.54
C THR A 77 10.11 6.35 7.84
N ARG A 78 9.05 6.44 8.64
CA ARG A 78 8.53 7.73 9.09
C ARG A 78 9.51 8.36 10.08
N VAL A 79 9.92 9.60 9.81
CA VAL A 79 10.75 10.36 10.75
C VAL A 79 9.91 10.97 11.89
N PRO A 80 10.47 11.17 13.09
CA PRO A 80 9.74 11.71 14.24
C PRO A 80 9.13 13.10 14.00
N GLU A 81 9.75 13.93 13.16
CA GLU A 81 9.26 15.27 12.87
C GLU A 81 8.10 15.30 11.87
N ALA A 82 7.73 14.16 11.29
CA ALA A 82 6.66 14.09 10.32
C ALA A 82 5.29 14.25 10.99
N ASP A 83 4.43 15.09 10.42
CA ASP A 83 3.07 15.34 10.92
C ASP A 83 2.04 14.31 10.40
N HIS A 84 2.46 13.44 9.49
CA HIS A 84 1.64 12.43 8.83
C HIS A 84 2.44 11.14 8.55
N GLY A 85 1.74 10.03 8.23
CA GLY A 85 2.36 8.84 7.64
C GLY A 85 3.01 9.13 6.28
N VAL A 86 4.00 8.32 5.91
CA VAL A 86 4.67 8.43 4.60
C VAL A 86 3.66 8.04 3.52
N ALA A 87 3.51 8.89 2.51
CA ALA A 87 2.71 8.60 1.32
C ALA A 87 3.62 8.69 0.10
N ILE A 88 3.52 7.68 -0.75
CA ILE A 88 4.33 7.52 -1.95
C ILE A 88 3.35 7.40 -3.12
N PHE A 89 3.60 8.13 -4.19
CA PHE A 89 2.69 8.30 -5.30
C PHE A 89 3.35 7.86 -6.59
N HIS A 90 2.61 7.15 -7.42
CA HIS A 90 2.92 6.91 -8.82
C HIS A 90 1.63 7.06 -9.61
N ASP A 91 1.63 7.98 -10.57
CA ASP A 91 0.45 8.22 -11.38
C ASP A 91 0.37 7.14 -12.48
N VAL A 92 -0.76 6.44 -12.54
CA VAL A 92 -1.07 5.47 -13.59
C VAL A 92 -2.57 5.50 -13.85
N ALA A 93 -2.96 5.62 -15.12
CA ALA A 93 -4.36 5.64 -15.49
C ALA A 93 -4.87 4.23 -15.74
N PHE A 94 -5.91 3.82 -15.02
CA PHE A 94 -6.65 2.59 -15.27
C PHE A 94 -8.08 2.73 -14.71
N GLN A 95 -8.98 1.83 -15.11
CA GLN A 95 -10.36 1.79 -14.62
C GLN A 95 -10.60 0.52 -13.80
N ASP A 96 -10.61 -0.62 -14.49
CA ASP A 96 -10.61 -1.95 -13.87
C ASP A 96 -9.17 -2.49 -13.96
N GLY A 97 -8.63 -3.00 -12.86
CA GLY A 97 -7.22 -3.35 -12.84
C GLY A 97 -6.79 -4.18 -11.65
N ALA A 98 -5.49 -4.45 -11.62
CA ALA A 98 -4.89 -5.12 -10.49
C ALA A 98 -3.51 -4.53 -10.18
N VAL A 99 -3.17 -4.53 -8.90
CA VAL A 99 -1.83 -4.18 -8.41
C VAL A 99 -1.30 -5.38 -7.63
N GLN A 100 -0.13 -5.85 -8.04
CA GLN A 100 0.65 -6.83 -7.32
C GLN A 100 1.88 -6.15 -6.73
N LEU A 101 2.20 -6.48 -5.47
CA LEU A 101 3.44 -6.06 -4.83
C LEU A 101 3.93 -7.11 -3.84
N ARG A 102 5.25 -7.12 -3.64
CA ARG A 102 5.88 -7.80 -2.51
C ARG A 102 6.17 -6.77 -1.42
N PHE A 103 5.96 -7.17 -0.18
CA PHE A 103 6.15 -6.28 0.96
C PHE A 103 6.67 -7.05 2.18
N GLN A 104 7.25 -6.31 3.11
CA GLN A 104 7.67 -6.80 4.42
C GLN A 104 7.19 -5.78 5.46
N LEU A 105 6.68 -6.25 6.60
CA LEU A 105 6.26 -5.41 7.71
C LEU A 105 7.05 -5.77 8.97
N GLY A 106 7.46 -4.76 9.74
CA GLY A 106 7.91 -4.92 11.12
C GLY A 106 6.74 -4.98 12.11
N GLU A 107 7.08 -5.14 13.38
CA GLU A 107 6.09 -5.14 14.47
C GLU A 107 5.42 -3.77 14.60
N GLY A 108 4.09 -3.76 14.50
CA GLY A 108 3.30 -2.53 14.59
C GLY A 108 3.19 -1.73 13.29
N ASP A 109 3.88 -2.17 12.22
CA ASP A 109 3.79 -1.53 10.90
C ASP A 109 2.48 -1.88 10.18
N ASP A 110 2.13 -1.01 9.24
CA ASP A 110 1.05 -1.24 8.29
C ASP A 110 1.39 -0.68 6.91
N LEU A 111 0.76 -1.24 5.88
CA LEU A 111 0.88 -0.81 4.50
C LEU A 111 -0.50 -0.56 3.92
N GLY A 112 -0.74 0.66 3.44
CA GLY A 112 -1.92 1.02 2.66
C GLY A 112 -1.59 1.11 1.17
N VAL A 113 -2.37 0.42 0.34
CA VAL A 113 -2.42 0.65 -1.11
C VAL A 113 -3.74 1.36 -1.40
N ASP A 114 -3.63 2.62 -1.77
CA ASP A 114 -4.77 3.53 -1.94
C ASP A 114 -4.92 3.91 -3.41
N PHE A 115 -6.15 3.78 -3.92
CA PHE A 115 -6.51 4.10 -5.30
C PHE A 115 -7.22 5.43 -5.33
N VAL A 116 -6.66 6.36 -6.10
CA VAL A 116 -7.02 7.77 -6.01
C VAL A 116 -7.32 8.33 -7.39
N ASP A 117 -8.44 9.04 -7.49
CA ASP A 117 -8.74 9.93 -8.61
C ASP A 117 -8.79 11.38 -8.10
N ARG A 118 -7.68 12.11 -8.28
CA ARG A 118 -7.54 13.50 -7.83
C ARG A 118 -8.45 14.48 -8.58
N GLU A 119 -9.03 14.08 -9.70
CA GLU A 119 -9.98 14.89 -10.46
C GLU A 119 -11.39 14.82 -9.87
N LEU A 120 -11.74 13.74 -9.14
CA LEU A 120 -13.04 13.56 -8.50
C LEU A 120 -13.24 14.47 -7.27
N LYS A 121 -13.79 15.67 -7.49
CA LYS A 121 -13.92 16.71 -6.44
C LYS A 121 -14.96 16.43 -5.35
N THR A 122 -15.80 15.42 -5.50
CA THR A 122 -16.77 15.00 -4.47
C THR A 122 -16.15 14.13 -3.38
N VAL A 123 -14.88 13.75 -3.54
CA VAL A 123 -14.14 12.86 -2.64
C VAL A 123 -12.86 13.56 -2.18
N HIS A 124 -12.60 13.51 -0.87
CA HIS A 124 -11.45 14.14 -0.25
C HIS A 124 -10.14 13.56 -0.80
N ALA A 125 -9.31 14.42 -1.37
CA ALA A 125 -8.05 14.07 -2.04
C ALA A 125 -8.17 12.98 -3.13
N GLY A 126 -9.39 12.62 -3.55
CA GLY A 126 -9.64 11.62 -4.58
C GLY A 126 -9.68 10.17 -4.11
N HIS A 127 -9.58 9.88 -2.81
CA HIS A 127 -9.49 8.51 -2.28
C HIS A 127 -10.70 7.64 -2.62
N LEU A 128 -10.55 6.71 -3.56
CA LEU A 128 -11.64 5.85 -4.04
C LEU A 128 -11.81 4.62 -3.15
N CYS A 129 -10.74 3.85 -2.99
CA CYS A 129 -10.72 2.66 -2.16
C CYS A 129 -9.30 2.35 -1.70
N MET A 130 -9.18 1.58 -0.62
CA MET A 130 -7.88 1.25 -0.04
C MET A 130 -7.87 -0.19 0.48
N GLY A 131 -6.78 -0.90 0.20
CA GLY A 131 -6.38 -2.11 0.91
C GLY A 131 -5.31 -1.78 1.94
N ARG A 132 -5.59 -2.00 3.23
CA ARG A 132 -4.63 -1.83 4.32
C ARG A 132 -4.25 -3.18 4.91
N VAL A 133 -2.97 -3.53 4.86
CA VAL A 133 -2.41 -4.75 5.44
C VAL A 133 -1.69 -4.42 6.75
N THR A 134 -1.91 -5.26 7.74
CA THR A 134 -1.17 -5.31 9.00
C THR A 134 -0.72 -6.76 9.23
N LEU A 135 0.12 -7.00 10.24
CA LEU A 135 0.45 -8.38 10.65
C LEU A 135 -0.75 -9.22 11.11
N LYS A 136 -1.92 -8.61 11.34
CA LYS A 136 -3.15 -9.31 11.77
C LYS A 136 -4.08 -9.66 10.61
N GLY A 137 -3.91 -9.01 9.47
CA GLY A 137 -4.78 -9.22 8.31
C GLY A 137 -4.96 -7.99 7.43
N LEU A 138 -5.91 -8.12 6.50
CA LEU A 138 -6.24 -7.15 5.46
C LEU A 138 -7.58 -6.47 5.77
N THR A 139 -7.61 -5.15 5.65
CA THR A 139 -8.83 -4.35 5.69
C THR A 139 -9.02 -3.66 4.34
N ILE A 140 -10.18 -3.86 3.71
CA ILE A 140 -10.57 -3.16 2.49
C ILE A 140 -11.59 -2.09 2.85
N THR A 141 -11.42 -0.89 2.29
CA THR A 141 -12.29 0.28 2.55
C THR A 141 -12.79 0.90 1.25
N ASP A 142 -14.09 1.12 1.14
CA ASP A 142 -14.72 2.02 0.18
C ASP A 142 -14.63 3.45 0.72
N SER A 143 -13.62 4.18 0.26
CA SER A 143 -13.37 5.56 0.67
C SER A 143 -14.33 6.52 -0.04
N LYS A 144 -14.64 6.26 -1.32
CA LYS A 144 -15.50 7.07 -2.20
C LYS A 144 -16.89 7.29 -1.64
N THR A 145 -17.54 6.23 -1.15
CA THR A 145 -18.89 6.32 -0.56
C THR A 145 -18.88 6.23 0.97
N GLY A 146 -17.68 6.20 1.55
CA GLY A 146 -17.43 6.19 2.98
C GLY A 146 -16.81 7.47 3.49
N GLY A 147 -15.81 7.32 4.37
CA GLY A 147 -15.26 8.45 5.15
C GLY A 147 -14.59 9.56 4.35
N MET A 148 -14.27 9.33 3.07
CA MET A 148 -13.67 10.33 2.18
C MET A 148 -14.69 11.02 1.27
N ASN A 149 -15.95 10.57 1.24
CA ASN A 149 -17.03 11.36 0.66
C ASN A 149 -17.14 12.70 1.41
N ASN A 150 -17.11 13.83 0.71
CA ASN A 150 -17.03 15.15 1.34
C ASN A 150 -18.22 15.45 2.27
N GLU A 151 -19.44 15.05 1.92
CA GLU A 151 -20.63 15.27 2.76
C GLU A 151 -20.54 14.46 4.07
N ILE A 152 -20.10 13.20 3.97
CA ILE A 152 -19.86 12.33 5.14
C ILE A 152 -18.74 12.92 6.01
N ARG A 153 -17.67 13.39 5.37
CA ARG A 153 -16.51 13.96 6.05
C ARG A 153 -16.86 15.26 6.77
N GLU A 154 -17.68 16.12 6.16
CA GLU A 154 -18.19 17.35 6.77
C GLU A 154 -18.98 17.06 8.04
N LYS A 155 -19.90 16.07 8.00
CA LYS A 155 -20.63 15.60 9.20
C LYS A 155 -19.67 15.15 10.30
N LYS A 156 -18.65 14.35 9.96
CA LYS A 156 -17.65 13.90 10.93
C LYS A 156 -16.85 15.05 11.54
N VAL A 157 -16.44 16.04 10.75
CA VAL A 157 -15.72 17.22 11.24
C VAL A 157 -16.60 18.07 12.14
N ALA A 158 -17.90 18.16 11.83
CA ALA A 158 -18.89 18.81 12.68
C ALA A 158 -19.19 18.04 13.98
N GLY A 159 -18.59 16.86 14.18
CA GLY A 159 -18.75 16.05 15.39
C GLY A 159 -20.00 15.16 15.38
N ASP A 160 -20.54 14.82 14.21
CA ASP A 160 -21.64 13.86 14.10
C ASP A 160 -21.19 12.46 14.57
N LEU A 161 -21.83 11.99 15.65
CA LEU A 161 -21.62 10.67 16.25
C LEU A 161 -22.89 9.82 16.16
N SER A 162 -23.79 10.13 15.21
CA SER A 162 -25.06 9.45 15.04
C SER A 162 -24.87 7.94 14.80
N PRO A 163 -25.71 7.09 15.39
CA PRO A 163 -25.70 5.64 15.12
C PRO A 163 -25.88 5.32 13.63
N GLU A 164 -26.65 6.14 12.90
CA GLU A 164 -26.89 6.01 11.47
C GLU A 164 -25.60 6.21 10.67
N LEU A 165 -24.82 7.25 10.97
CA LEU A 165 -23.54 7.50 10.33
C LEU A 165 -22.53 6.40 10.65
N ALA A 166 -22.47 5.96 11.91
CA ALA A 166 -21.61 4.86 12.31
C ALA A 166 -21.99 3.54 11.60
N ALA A 167 -23.29 3.23 11.49
CA ALA A 167 -23.79 2.06 10.78
C ALA A 167 -23.45 2.13 9.28
N LEU A 168 -23.65 3.29 8.65
CA LEU A 168 -23.25 3.52 7.26
C LEU A 168 -21.76 3.24 7.05
N LEU A 169 -20.89 3.86 7.85
CA LEU A 169 -19.44 3.71 7.71
C LEU A 169 -18.97 2.27 7.94
N LYS A 170 -19.63 1.53 8.84
CA LYS A 170 -19.34 0.10 9.05
C LYS A 170 -19.60 -0.74 7.79
N THR A 171 -20.56 -0.37 6.95
CA THR A 171 -20.78 -1.06 5.66
C THR A 171 -19.69 -0.80 4.62
N LYS A 172 -18.84 0.21 4.84
CA LYS A 172 -17.80 0.65 3.90
C LYS A 172 -16.45 0.01 4.16
N THR A 173 -16.35 -0.84 5.17
CA THR A 173 -15.11 -1.51 5.53
C THR A 173 -15.36 -2.98 5.76
N LYS A 174 -14.47 -3.82 5.24
CA LYS A 174 -14.45 -5.26 5.52
C LYS A 174 -13.04 -5.67 5.93
N THR A 175 -12.95 -6.47 6.99
CA THR A 175 -11.67 -6.96 7.50
C THR A 175 -11.63 -8.49 7.39
N PHE A 176 -10.49 -8.98 6.89
CA PHE A 176 -10.17 -10.38 6.72
C PHE A 176 -8.98 -10.71 7.62
N PRO A 177 -9.19 -11.45 8.72
CA PRO A 177 -8.09 -11.94 9.55
C PRO A 177 -7.17 -12.82 8.72
N HIS A 178 -5.90 -12.46 8.69
CA HIS A 178 -4.87 -13.21 7.97
C HIS A 178 -3.52 -12.90 8.63
N PRO A 179 -3.12 -13.67 9.67
CA PRO A 179 -1.88 -13.42 10.39
C PRO A 179 -0.67 -13.56 9.46
N LEU A 180 0.23 -12.58 9.52
CA LEU A 180 1.49 -12.55 8.80
C LEU A 180 2.65 -12.54 9.80
N SER A 181 3.80 -13.08 9.41
CA SER A 181 5.03 -12.98 10.20
C SER A 181 5.72 -11.64 9.95
N ALA A 182 6.17 -11.00 11.02
CA ALA A 182 7.03 -9.81 10.93
C ALA A 182 8.38 -10.17 10.27
N GLY A 183 8.93 -9.25 9.48
CA GLY A 183 10.24 -9.43 8.84
C GLY A 183 10.28 -10.49 7.74
N GLU A 184 9.15 -11.08 7.34
CA GLU A 184 9.07 -11.98 6.19
C GLU A 184 8.52 -11.26 4.96
N TRP A 185 8.97 -11.69 3.78
CA TRP A 185 8.42 -11.22 2.51
C TRP A 185 7.07 -11.88 2.25
N HIS A 186 6.07 -11.04 1.98
CA HIS A 186 4.72 -11.44 1.60
C HIS A 186 4.38 -10.88 0.23
N THR A 187 3.36 -11.44 -0.41
CA THR A 187 2.82 -10.95 -1.69
C THR A 187 1.38 -10.51 -1.48
N LEU A 188 1.04 -9.33 -1.98
CA LEU A 188 -0.32 -8.81 -2.04
C LEU A 188 -0.74 -8.66 -3.51
N LEU A 189 -1.93 -9.16 -3.84
CA LEU A 189 -2.64 -8.88 -5.09
C LEU A 189 -3.96 -8.20 -4.73
N LEU A 190 -4.17 -7.00 -5.27
CA LEU A 190 -5.45 -6.28 -5.20
C LEU A 190 -6.03 -6.21 -6.60
N VAL A 191 -7.28 -6.65 -6.74
CA VAL A 191 -8.08 -6.49 -7.97
C VAL A 191 -9.15 -5.44 -7.67
N ILE A 192 -9.24 -4.42 -8.53
CA ILE A 192 -10.05 -3.21 -8.36
C ILE A 192 -11.03 -3.11 -9.52
#